data_AF-A0A350BV53-F1
#
_entry.id   AF-A0A350BV53-F1
#
_cell.length_a   1.000
_cell.length_b   1.000
_cell.length_c   1.000
_cell.angle_alpha   90.00
_cell.angle_beta   90.00
_cell.angle_gamma   90.00
#
_symmetry.space_group_name_H-M   'P 1'
#
loop_
_entity.id
_entity.type
_entity.pdbx_description
1 polymer ?
#
loop_
_entity_poly.entity_id
_entity_poly.type
_entity_poly.pdbx_seq_one_letter_code
_entity_poly.pdbx_strand_id
1 'polypeptide(L)'
;MYEVDSNDNIVWQYSDGPPKGFRRECAHPGIIALLDNPCEVEISSVGIIIAANTVKVSPNPSYGTITVSGLDHISDFEISVMDMLGKVVLQSKNQVELSLRDLENGQYILSILTGETKVTKSLILAQ
;
A
#
# COMPACT_ATOMS: atom_id res chain seq x y z
N MET A 1 32.75 -5.44 -20.52
CA MET A 1 34.20 -5.51 -20.20
C MET A 1 34.34 -5.57 -18.68
N TYR A 2 35.26 -6.34 -18.11
CA TYR A 2 35.49 -6.37 -16.66
C TYR A 2 36.98 -6.48 -16.35
N GLU A 3 37.38 -5.98 -15.18
CA GLU A 3 38.73 -6.04 -14.65
C GLU A 3 38.76 -6.96 -13.43
N VAL A 4 39.83 -7.75 -13.31
CA VAL A 4 40.10 -8.67 -12.20
C VAL A 4 41.43 -8.36 -11.52
N ASP A 5 41.56 -8.70 -10.24
CA ASP A 5 42.81 -8.61 -9.50
C ASP A 5 43.72 -9.83 -9.74
N SER A 6 44.92 -9.83 -9.15
CA SER A 6 45.90 -10.92 -9.28
C SER A 6 45.43 -12.27 -8.69
N ASN A 7 44.31 -12.29 -7.96
CA ASN A 7 43.67 -13.48 -7.41
C ASN A 7 42.41 -13.87 -8.20
N ASP A 8 42.22 -13.28 -9.39
CA ASP A 8 41.09 -13.52 -10.30
C ASP A 8 39.72 -13.05 -9.76
N ASN A 9 39.71 -12.15 -8.78
CA ASN A 9 38.49 -11.54 -8.28
C ASN A 9 38.09 -10.34 -9.13
N ILE A 10 36.81 -10.26 -9.50
CA ILE A 10 36.26 -9.12 -10.25
C ILE A 10 36.28 -7.87 -9.37
N VAL A 11 37.05 -6.87 -9.78
CA VAL A 11 37.16 -5.57 -9.10
C VAL A 11 36.34 -4.49 -9.78
N TRP A 12 36.09 -4.62 -11.09
CA TRP A 12 35.27 -3.66 -11.83
C TRP A 12 34.59 -4.29 -13.04
N GLN A 13 33.38 -3.86 -13.36
CA GLN A 13 32.64 -4.32 -14.53
C GLN A 13 31.97 -3.15 -15.25
N TYR A 14 32.28 -2.99 -16.53
CA TYR A 14 31.64 -2.04 -17.43
C TYR A 14 30.22 -2.53 -17.75
N SER A 15 29.23 -1.69 -17.45
CA SER A 15 27.83 -1.92 -17.76
C SER A 15 27.57 -1.55 -19.22
N ASP A 16 27.29 -2.53 -20.08
CA ASP A 16 27.18 -2.37 -21.55
C ASP A 16 25.83 -1.79 -22.00
N GLY A 17 25.29 -0.83 -21.25
CA GLY A 17 24.01 -0.20 -21.54
C GLY A 17 23.64 0.87 -20.51
N PRO A 18 22.67 1.75 -20.81
CA PRO A 18 22.18 2.70 -19.83
C PRO A 18 21.75 1.92 -18.58
N PRO A 19 22.10 2.37 -17.36
CA PRO A 19 21.73 1.67 -16.16
C PRO A 19 20.21 1.55 -16.16
N LYS A 20 19.71 0.35 -16.47
CA LYS A 20 18.31 0.04 -16.27
C LYS A 20 18.11 0.21 -14.77
N GLY A 21 17.38 1.24 -14.38
CA GLY A 21 16.98 1.44 -12.99
C GLY A 21 16.12 0.26 -12.58
N PHE A 22 16.77 -0.83 -12.16
CA PHE A 22 16.08 -1.97 -11.61
C PHE A 22 15.51 -1.48 -10.29
N ARG A 23 14.18 -1.34 -10.25
CA ARG A 23 13.46 -1.19 -8.99
C ARG A 23 13.64 -2.53 -8.27
N ARG A 24 14.73 -2.68 -7.51
CA ARG A 24 15.03 -3.90 -6.78
C ARG A 24 14.05 -3.99 -5.62
N GLU A 25 13.51 -5.17 -5.41
CA GLU A 25 12.67 -5.45 -4.24
C GLU A 25 13.51 -5.31 -2.97
N CYS A 26 12.89 -4.90 -1.86
CA CYS A 26 13.63 -4.74 -0.60
C CYS A 26 14.29 -6.06 -0.14
N ALA A 27 13.77 -7.21 -0.60
CA ALA A 27 14.27 -8.55 -0.27
C ALA A 27 15.46 -8.97 -1.15
N HIS A 28 15.89 -8.12 -2.08
CA HIS A 28 17.02 -8.43 -2.94
C HIS A 28 18.32 -8.49 -2.12
N PRO A 29 19.17 -9.53 -2.27
CA PRO A 29 20.37 -9.71 -1.45
C PRO A 29 21.32 -8.51 -1.45
N GLY A 30 21.49 -7.88 -2.62
CA GLY A 30 22.32 -6.67 -2.75
C GLY A 30 21.73 -5.42 -2.09
N ILE A 31 20.40 -5.33 -1.90
CA ILE A 31 19.77 -4.23 -1.16
C ILE A 31 19.88 -4.49 0.34
N ILE A 32 19.68 -5.74 0.77
CA ILE A 32 19.87 -6.17 2.16
C ILE A 32 21.30 -5.87 2.64
N ALA A 33 22.31 -6.19 1.83
CA ALA A 33 23.71 -5.92 2.17
C ALA A 33 24.07 -4.43 2.23
N LEU A 34 23.31 -3.57 1.55
CA LEU A 34 23.57 -2.12 1.50
C LEU A 34 22.83 -1.33 2.57
N LEU A 35 21.62 -1.76 2.92
CA LEU A 35 20.68 -1.00 3.75
C LEU A 35 20.27 -1.74 5.03
N ASP A 36 20.99 -2.81 5.39
CA ASP A 36 20.73 -3.62 6.59
C ASP A 36 19.28 -4.13 6.65
N ASN A 37 18.94 -4.98 5.67
CA ASN A 37 17.62 -5.60 5.47
C ASN A 37 16.41 -4.66 5.66
N PRO A 38 16.14 -3.75 4.71
CA PRO A 38 15.04 -2.79 4.83
C PRO A 38 13.63 -3.43 4.77
N CYS A 39 13.50 -4.71 4.42
CA CYS A 39 12.23 -5.43 4.56
C CYS A 39 12.02 -6.00 5.97
N GLU A 40 13.07 -6.11 6.79
CA GLU A 40 12.97 -6.60 8.16
C GLU A 40 12.37 -5.51 9.03
N VAL A 41 11.07 -5.34 8.87
CA VAL A 41 10.26 -4.53 9.77
C VAL A 41 10.23 -5.29 11.08
N GLU A 42 11.17 -5.01 11.98
CA GLU A 42 11.01 -5.36 13.37
C GLU A 42 9.74 -4.68 13.86
N ILE A 43 8.73 -5.50 14.15
CA ILE A 43 7.48 -5.06 14.74
C ILE A 43 7.74 -4.74 16.21
N SER A 44 8.47 -3.65 16.47
CA SER A 44 8.79 -3.19 17.81
C SER A 44 7.67 -2.30 18.36
N SER A 45 6.44 -2.84 18.39
CA SER A 45 5.38 -2.44 19.32
C SER A 45 4.14 -3.28 19.03
N VAL A 46 3.58 -3.90 20.07
CA VAL A 46 2.23 -4.47 20.03
C VAL A 46 1.22 -3.32 20.10
N GLY A 47 1.20 -2.48 19.07
CA GLY A 47 -0.02 -1.78 18.67
C GLY A 47 -0.84 -2.77 17.84
N ILE A 48 -2.16 -2.70 17.89
CA ILE A 48 -3.04 -3.55 17.07
C ILE A 48 -2.75 -3.19 15.59
N ILE A 49 -1.84 -3.92 14.96
CA ILE A 49 -1.55 -3.77 13.54
C ILE A 49 -2.66 -4.49 12.81
N ILE A 50 -3.63 -3.72 12.34
CA ILE A 50 -4.60 -4.22 11.37
C ILE A 50 -3.81 -4.47 10.09
N ALA A 51 -3.43 -5.73 9.87
CA ALA A 51 -2.80 -6.13 8.63
C ALA A 51 -3.73 -5.75 7.46
N ALA A 52 -3.18 -5.17 6.39
CA ALA A 52 -3.97 -4.70 5.25
C ALA A 52 -4.92 -5.77 4.64
N ASN A 53 -4.69 -7.05 4.92
CA ASN A 53 -5.53 -8.17 4.48
C ASN A 53 -6.76 -8.45 5.35
N THR A 54 -6.85 -7.92 6.58
CA THR A 54 -8.02 -8.15 7.44
C THR A 54 -9.20 -7.28 7.04
N VAL A 55 -8.94 -6.06 6.57
CA VAL A 55 -9.98 -5.12 6.13
C VAL A 55 -10.33 -5.37 4.66
N LYS A 56 -11.61 -5.65 4.41
CA LYS A 56 -12.16 -5.90 3.07
C LYS A 56 -13.23 -4.89 2.72
N VAL A 57 -13.23 -4.42 1.48
CA VAL A 57 -14.22 -3.49 0.94
C VAL A 57 -14.98 -4.21 -0.17
N SER A 58 -16.29 -4.26 -0.07
CA SER A 58 -17.17 -4.98 -1.01
C SER A 58 -18.47 -4.22 -1.26
N PRO A 59 -19.09 -4.33 -2.44
CA PRO A 59 -18.55 -4.93 -3.66
C PRO A 59 -17.47 -4.03 -4.29
N ASN A 60 -16.59 -4.63 -5.11
CA ASN A 60 -15.65 -3.89 -5.96
C ASN A 60 -15.50 -4.63 -7.29
N PRO A 61 -16.01 -4.11 -8.42
CA PRO A 61 -16.64 -2.78 -8.59
C PRO A 61 -17.95 -2.61 -7.81
N SER A 62 -18.29 -1.36 -7.46
CA SER A 62 -19.53 -0.99 -6.76
C SER A 62 -20.43 -0.11 -7.63
N TYR A 63 -21.74 -0.26 -7.42
CA TYR A 63 -22.81 0.52 -8.04
C TYR A 63 -23.30 1.69 -7.15
N GLY A 64 -22.49 2.12 -6.19
CA GLY A 64 -22.79 3.27 -5.33
C GLY A 64 -23.13 2.93 -3.87
N THR A 65 -22.99 1.68 -3.44
CA THR A 65 -23.04 1.32 -2.01
C THR A 65 -21.92 0.34 -1.72
N ILE A 66 -21.17 0.57 -0.65
CA ILE A 66 -20.07 -0.29 -0.22
C ILE A 66 -20.18 -0.62 1.27
N THR A 67 -19.66 -1.78 1.63
CA THR A 67 -19.49 -2.25 2.99
C THR A 67 -18.02 -2.53 3.27
N VAL A 68 -17.56 -2.08 4.43
CA VAL A 68 -16.23 -2.36 4.95
C VAL A 68 -16.37 -3.41 6.05
N SER A 69 -15.66 -4.53 5.90
CA SER A 69 -15.66 -5.64 6.85
C SER A 69 -14.26 -5.83 7.45
N GLY A 70 -14.18 -6.47 8.62
CA GLY A 70 -12.92 -6.65 9.36
C GLY A 70 -12.63 -5.51 10.36
N LEU A 71 -13.65 -4.72 10.72
CA LEU A 71 -13.57 -3.64 11.71
C LEU A 71 -14.38 -3.93 12.99
N ASP A 72 -14.90 -5.15 13.16
CA ASP A 72 -15.90 -5.50 14.19
C ASP A 72 -15.41 -5.31 15.64
N HIS A 73 -14.08 -5.29 15.85
CA HIS A 73 -13.45 -5.12 17.15
C HIS A 73 -12.92 -3.70 17.40
N ILE A 74 -13.19 -2.75 16.51
CA ILE A 74 -12.64 -1.39 16.56
C ILE A 74 -13.78 -0.40 16.73
N SER A 75 -13.79 0.28 17.88
CA SER A 75 -14.83 1.24 18.25
C SER A 75 -14.69 2.58 17.54
N ASP A 76 -13.45 3.02 17.27
CA ASP A 76 -13.16 4.32 16.69
C ASP A 76 -12.36 4.20 15.39
N PHE A 77 -13.03 4.50 14.29
CA PHE A 77 -12.45 4.49 12.96
C PHE A 77 -13.05 5.58 12.06
N GLU A 78 -12.25 6.04 11.12
CA GLU A 78 -12.62 7.06 10.16
C GLU A 78 -12.37 6.54 8.74
N ILE A 79 -13.39 6.61 7.90
CA ILE A 79 -13.32 6.21 6.50
C ILE A 79 -13.41 7.47 5.65
N SER A 80 -12.39 7.69 4.82
CA SER A 80 -12.31 8.79 3.87
C SER A 80 -12.20 8.23 2.46
N VAL A 81 -13.03 8.73 1.56
CA VAL A 81 -12.99 8.42 0.13
C VAL A 81 -12.35 9.59 -0.58
N MET A 82 -11.32 9.32 -1.37
CA MET A 82 -10.58 10.31 -2.15
C MET A 82 -10.70 10.01 -3.63
N ASP A 83 -10.78 11.06 -4.44
CA ASP A 83 -10.63 10.94 -5.90
C ASP A 83 -9.16 10.69 -6.28
N MET A 84 -8.91 10.51 -7.59
CA MET A 84 -7.56 10.30 -8.12
C MET A 84 -6.64 11.53 -7.98
N LEU A 85 -7.20 12.72 -7.69
CA LEU A 85 -6.45 13.94 -7.43
C LEU A 85 -6.10 14.08 -5.93
N GLY A 86 -6.52 13.14 -5.09
CA GLY A 86 -6.31 13.13 -3.65
C GLY A 86 -7.27 14.04 -2.88
N LYS A 87 -8.31 14.56 -3.51
CA LYS A 87 -9.35 15.34 -2.83
C LYS A 87 -10.29 14.40 -2.09
N VAL A 88 -10.52 14.66 -0.81
CA VAL A 88 -11.53 13.95 -0.02
C VAL A 88 -12.92 14.33 -0.50
N VAL A 89 -13.66 13.37 -1.05
CA VAL A 89 -15.02 13.56 -1.57
C VAL A 89 -16.09 13.11 -0.58
N LEU A 90 -15.75 12.16 0.31
CA LEU A 90 -16.65 11.69 1.35
C LEU A 90 -15.86 11.27 2.58
N GLN A 91 -16.42 11.54 3.76
CA GLN A 91 -15.81 11.20 5.05
C GLN A 91 -16.91 10.71 6.00
N SER A 92 -16.65 9.62 6.69
CA SER A 92 -17.55 9.06 7.70
C SER A 92 -16.77 8.51 8.89
N LYS A 93 -17.41 8.51 10.06
CA LYS A 93 -16.84 8.00 11.30
C LYS A 93 -17.73 6.90 11.85
N ASN A 94 -17.12 5.80 12.27
CA ASN A 94 -17.79 4.65 12.92
C ASN A 94 -18.96 4.07 12.10
N GLN A 95 -18.92 4.17 10.77
CA GLN A 95 -19.91 3.60 9.86
C GLN A 95 -19.22 2.68 8.86
N VAL A 96 -19.68 1.43 8.80
CA VAL A 96 -19.14 0.39 7.91
C VAL A 96 -19.84 0.35 6.55
N GLU A 97 -21.05 0.92 6.42
CA GLU A 97 -21.78 1.02 5.16
C GLU A 97 -21.78 2.47 4.68
N LEU A 98 -21.35 2.69 3.43
CA LEU A 98 -21.27 4.02 2.83
C LEU A 98 -22.01 4.05 1.50
N SER A 99 -22.75 5.14 1.29
CA SER A 99 -23.36 5.47 0.00
C SER A 99 -22.41 6.37 -0.79
N LEU A 100 -22.14 5.98 -2.02
CA LEU A 100 -21.30 6.65 -3.01
C LEU A 100 -22.11 7.01 -4.27
N ARG A 101 -23.44 7.00 -4.19
CA ARG A 101 -24.34 7.20 -5.34
C ARG A 101 -24.20 8.58 -5.98
N ASP A 102 -23.84 9.58 -5.19
CA ASP A 102 -23.67 10.96 -5.63
C ASP A 102 -22.29 11.21 -6.30
N LEU A 103 -21.45 10.19 -6.39
CA LEU A 103 -20.13 10.26 -7.01
C LEU A 103 -20.18 9.73 -8.45
N GLU A 104 -19.35 10.32 -9.32
CA GLU A 104 -19.22 9.90 -10.71
C GLU A 104 -18.51 8.53 -10.82
N ASN A 105 -18.78 7.82 -11.92
CA ASN A 105 -18.09 6.57 -12.24
C ASN A 105 -16.58 6.80 -12.39
N GLY A 106 -15.77 5.94 -11.77
CA GLY A 106 -14.32 6.11 -11.76
C GLY A 106 -13.61 5.32 -10.67
N GLN A 107 -12.31 5.57 -10.54
CA GLN A 107 -11.48 4.97 -9.49
C GLN A 107 -11.35 5.92 -8.31
N TYR A 108 -11.51 5.36 -7.11
CA TYR A 108 -11.40 6.08 -5.85
C TYR A 108 -10.46 5.34 -4.91
N ILE A 109 -9.89 6.09 -3.97
CA ILE A 109 -9.04 5.57 -2.91
C ILE A 109 -9.80 5.67 -1.60
N LEU A 110 -10.11 4.53 -0.99
CA LEU A 110 -10.59 4.46 0.38
C LEU A 110 -9.41 4.46 1.34
N SER A 111 -9.43 5.38 2.29
CA SER A 111 -8.52 5.46 3.42
C SER A 111 -9.28 5.21 4.71
N ILE A 112 -8.87 4.20 5.45
CA ILE A 112 -9.49 3.78 6.70
C ILE A 112 -8.45 4.04 7.79
N LEU A 113 -8.74 4.97 8.69
CA LEU A 113 -7.88 5.38 9.79
C LEU A 113 -8.44 4.83 11.10
N THR A 114 -7.63 4.08 11.82
CA THR A 114 -7.98 3.35 13.04
C THR A 114 -6.90 3.64 14.08
N GLY A 115 -7.08 4.72 14.84
CA GLY A 115 -6.07 5.23 15.77
C GLY A 115 -4.75 5.55 15.07
N GLU A 116 -3.76 4.68 15.26
CA GLU A 116 -2.41 4.83 14.70
C GLU A 116 -2.22 4.14 13.33
N THR A 117 -3.18 3.33 12.90
CA THR A 117 -3.06 2.53 11.67
C THR A 117 -3.90 3.14 10.55
N LYS A 118 -3.33 3.17 9.35
CA LYS A 118 -4.01 3.64 8.14
C LYS A 118 -3.97 2.55 7.08
N VAL A 119 -5.14 2.06 6.68
CA VAL A 119 -5.30 1.08 5.60
C VAL A 119 -5.87 1.78 4.39
N THR A 120 -5.27 1.55 3.22
CA THR A 120 -5.74 2.11 1.95
C THR A 120 -6.20 1.01 0.99
N LYS A 121 -7.33 1.21 0.33
CA LYS A 121 -7.91 0.28 -0.64
C LYS A 121 -8.36 1.03 -1.89
N SER A 122 -8.10 0.45 -3.06
CA SER A 122 -8.66 0.94 -4.31
C SER A 122 -10.11 0.45 -4.46
N LEU A 123 -10.99 1.35 -4.90
CA LEU A 123 -12.38 1.06 -5.22
C LEU A 123 -12.69 1.54 -6.65
N ILE A 124 -13.48 0.74 -7.37
CA ILE A 124 -13.99 1.10 -8.70
C ILE A 124 -15.50 1.32 -8.59
N LEU A 125 -15.98 2.49 -9.00
CA LEU A 125 -17.40 2.79 -9.18
C LEU A 125 -17.77 2.65 -10.65
N ALA A 126 -18.74 1.79 -10.93
CA ALA A 126 -19.28 1.55 -12.27
C ALA A 126 -20.79 1.37 -12.14
N GLN A 127 -21.54 2.47 -12.24
CA GLN A 127 -23.00 2.50 -12.34
C GLN A 127 -23.48 2.02 -13.72
#